data_AF-A0A1G3LB85-F1
#
_entry.id   AF-A0A1G3LB85-F1
#
_cell.length_a   1.000
_cell.length_b   1.000
_cell.length_c   1.000
_cell.angle_alpha   90.00
_cell.angle_beta   90.00
_cell.angle_gamma   90.00
#
_symmetry.space_group_name_H-M   'P 1'
#
loop_
_entity.id
_entity.type
_entity.pdbx_description
1 polymer ?
#
loop_
_entity_poly.entity_id
_entity_poly.type
_entity_poly.pdbx_seq_one_letter_code
_entity_poly.pdbx_strand_id
1 'polypeptide(L)'
;MDREDWQESAKCSGADTDTYHWEHLGLNPHQQAQALCAGCPVKRECATYALQHRITDYVFAGVAVPPADKPQTKALQALAAIANPAPKATKPVAPPWDGRRCPEGHALTEDNTYWSTVKSGHRVGTCKTCKRIKSRQRRAQQRAANQAANDARLRKAAS
;
A
#
# COMPACT_ATOMS: atom_id res chain seq x y z
N MET A 1 6.11 -20.90 30.58
CA MET A 1 5.67 -20.10 29.42
C MET A 1 6.93 -19.72 28.69
N ASP A 2 7.22 -20.46 27.62
CA ASP A 2 8.42 -20.29 26.82
C ASP A 2 8.35 -18.97 26.07
N ARG A 3 9.34 -18.11 26.31
CA ARG A 3 9.52 -16.85 25.59
C ARG A 3 9.90 -17.23 24.16
N GLU A 4 9.18 -16.73 23.15
CA GLU A 4 9.51 -17.05 21.76
C GLU A 4 10.91 -16.53 21.41
N ASP A 5 11.72 -17.30 20.67
CA ASP A 5 13.12 -16.98 20.34
C ASP A 5 13.32 -15.56 19.77
N TRP A 6 12.33 -15.05 19.03
CA TRP A 6 12.38 -13.72 18.43
C TRP A 6 12.30 -12.60 19.49
N GLN A 7 11.64 -12.83 20.62
CA GLN A 7 11.52 -11.83 21.69
C GLN A 7 12.88 -11.55 22.35
N GLU A 8 13.77 -12.56 22.38
CA GLU A 8 15.12 -12.41 22.92
C GLU A 8 16.00 -11.51 22.05
N SER A 9 15.75 -11.54 20.74
CA SER A 9 16.43 -10.71 19.75
C SER A 9 15.83 -9.30 19.63
N ALA A 10 14.80 -8.98 20.40
CA ALA A 10 14.20 -7.66 20.38
C ALA A 10 15.14 -6.62 21.01
N LYS A 11 15.29 -5.47 20.36
CA LYS A 11 16.05 -4.33 20.90
C LYS A 11 15.54 -3.89 22.28
N CYS A 12 14.23 -4.03 22.50
CA CYS A 12 13.58 -3.69 23.76
C CYS A 12 13.62 -4.80 24.81
N SER A 13 14.28 -5.94 24.54
CA SER A 13 14.43 -7.02 25.52
C SER A 13 15.15 -6.49 26.76
N GLY A 14 14.51 -6.62 27.93
CA GLY A 14 15.00 -6.09 29.21
C GLY A 14 14.81 -4.59 29.43
N ALA A 15 14.19 -3.88 28.49
CA ALA A 15 13.76 -2.50 28.71
C ALA A 15 12.51 -2.48 29.62
N ASP A 16 12.31 -1.34 30.29
CA ASP A 16 11.11 -1.09 31.08
C ASP A 16 9.87 -1.05 30.17
N THR A 17 8.84 -1.82 30.52
CA THR A 17 7.60 -1.96 29.74
C THR A 17 6.76 -0.69 29.76
N ASP A 18 6.86 0.10 30.83
CA ASP A 18 6.09 1.32 31.03
C ASP A 18 6.46 2.40 30.01
N THR A 19 7.72 2.41 29.57
CA THR A 19 8.22 3.24 28.46
C THR A 19 7.46 3.03 27.14
N TYR A 20 6.85 1.85 26.94
CA TYR A 20 6.12 1.49 25.73
C TYR A 20 4.60 1.60 25.88
N HIS A 21 4.11 2.03 27.05
CA HIS A 21 2.69 2.20 27.29
C HIS A 21 2.13 3.41 26.53
N TRP A 22 0.91 3.28 26.00
CA TRP A 22 0.26 4.29 25.17
C TRP A 22 0.14 5.65 25.89
N GLU A 23 -0.15 5.64 27.19
CA GLU A 23 -0.31 6.86 27.99
C GLU A 23 0.97 7.69 28.09
N HIS A 24 2.12 7.04 27.93
CA HIS A 24 3.44 7.68 28.01
C HIS A 24 3.85 8.30 26.68
N LEU A 25 3.07 8.03 25.62
CA LEU A 25 3.23 8.62 24.33
C LEU A 25 2.50 9.97 24.31
N GLY A 26 3.27 11.06 24.22
CA GLY A 26 2.74 12.43 24.24
C GLY A 26 1.93 12.82 22.98
N LEU A 27 2.07 14.07 22.53
CA LEU A 27 1.28 14.61 21.41
C LEU A 27 1.45 13.88 20.07
N ASN A 28 2.55 13.13 19.87
CA ASN A 28 2.89 12.44 18.63
C ASN A 28 3.18 10.95 18.84
N PRO A 29 2.17 10.14 19.22
CA PRO A 29 2.39 8.76 19.66
C PRO A 29 2.95 7.86 18.54
N HIS A 30 2.55 8.11 17.30
CA HIS A 30 3.09 7.39 16.15
C HIS A 30 4.59 7.63 15.92
N GLN A 31 5.04 8.88 16.02
CA GLN A 31 6.45 9.22 15.80
C GLN A 31 7.32 8.70 16.95
N GLN A 32 6.83 8.79 18.19
CA GLN A 32 7.52 8.28 19.36
C GLN A 32 7.63 6.75 19.33
N ALA A 33 6.55 6.05 19.00
CA ALA A 33 6.56 4.61 18.80
C ALA A 33 7.60 4.18 17.74
N GLN A 34 7.62 4.86 16.59
CA GLN A 34 8.59 4.59 15.54
C GLN A 34 10.04 4.77 16.01
N ALA A 35 10.31 5.81 16.81
CA ALA A 35 11.63 6.08 17.36
C ALA A 35 12.08 5.01 18.36
N LEU A 36 11.21 4.60 19.29
CA LEU A 36 11.49 3.53 20.26
C LEU A 36 11.91 2.24 19.54
N CYS A 37 11.13 1.83 18.55
CA CYS A 37 11.37 0.61 17.80
C CYS A 37 12.37 0.77 16.63
N ALA A 38 12.97 1.94 16.41
CA ALA A 38 13.93 2.15 15.33
C ALA A 38 15.13 1.19 15.48
N GLY A 39 15.48 0.49 14.39
CA GLY A 39 16.55 -0.50 14.35
C GLY A 39 16.24 -1.87 14.96
N CYS A 40 15.03 -2.11 15.49
CA CYS A 40 14.67 -3.42 16.02
C CYS A 40 14.60 -4.47 14.89
N PRO A 41 15.31 -5.63 15.00
CA PRO A 41 15.36 -6.62 13.93
C PRO A 41 14.07 -7.46 13.81
N VAL A 42 13.27 -7.54 14.88
CA VAL A 42 12.10 -8.44 14.98
C VAL A 42 10.76 -7.73 14.81
N LYS A 43 10.73 -6.63 14.04
CA LYS A 43 9.50 -5.85 13.85
C LYS A 43 8.36 -6.65 13.24
N ARG A 44 8.67 -7.58 12.33
CA ARG A 44 7.66 -8.37 11.62
C ARG A 44 6.99 -9.38 12.55
N GLU A 45 7.80 -10.08 13.33
CA GLU A 45 7.37 -11.05 14.33
C GLU A 45 6.57 -10.36 15.44
N CYS A 46 7.09 -9.22 15.94
CA CYS A 46 6.41 -8.36 16.90
C CYS A 46 5.04 -7.87 16.40
N ALA A 47 4.94 -7.45 15.14
CA ALA A 47 3.66 -7.03 14.54
C ALA A 47 2.68 -8.20 14.40
N THR A 48 3.18 -9.38 14.04
CA THR A 48 2.37 -10.60 13.91
C THR A 48 1.80 -11.00 15.27
N TYR A 49 2.63 -11.00 16.30
CA TYR A 49 2.25 -11.29 17.67
C TYR A 49 1.15 -10.33 18.17
N ALA A 50 1.34 -9.03 17.98
CA ALA A 50 0.35 -8.02 18.38
C ALA A 50 -1.02 -8.24 17.72
N LEU A 51 -1.05 -8.62 16.44
CA LEU A 51 -2.28 -8.92 15.70
C LEU A 51 -2.95 -10.21 16.16
N GLN A 52 -2.18 -11.27 16.41
CA GLN A 52 -2.69 -12.58 16.84
C GLN A 52 -3.32 -12.49 18.24
N HIS A 53 -2.64 -11.81 19.15
CA HIS A 53 -3.07 -11.68 20.54
C HIS A 53 -3.99 -10.49 20.80
N ARG A 54 -4.25 -9.66 19.77
CA ARG A 54 -5.08 -8.45 19.85
C ARG A 54 -4.68 -7.52 21.00
N ILE A 55 -3.37 -7.32 21.15
CA ILE A 55 -2.83 -6.51 22.24
C ILE A 55 -3.12 -5.03 21.97
N THR A 56 -3.61 -4.35 23.00
CA THR A 56 -3.93 -2.92 23.00
C THR A 56 -3.03 -2.17 23.98
N ASP A 57 -3.12 -0.84 24.07
CA ASP A 57 -2.49 -0.02 25.12
C ASP A 57 -0.95 0.10 25.08
N TYR A 58 -0.26 -0.53 24.12
CA TYR A 58 1.20 -0.52 24.03
C TYR A 58 1.73 -0.26 22.61
N VAL A 59 3.03 0.00 22.53
CA VAL A 59 3.77 0.08 21.27
C VAL A 59 4.24 -1.29 20.81
N PHE A 60 3.87 -1.67 19.59
CA PHE A 60 4.35 -2.88 18.91
C PHE A 60 4.91 -2.54 17.54
N ALA A 61 6.09 -3.07 17.21
CA ALA A 61 6.75 -2.92 15.91
C ALA A 61 6.90 -1.45 15.41
N GLY A 62 6.88 -0.48 16.33
CA GLY A 62 6.90 0.95 16.03
C GLY A 62 5.53 1.56 15.73
N VAL A 63 4.46 0.85 16.07
CA VAL A 63 3.07 1.30 16.00
C VAL A 63 2.53 1.43 17.41
N ALA A 64 2.07 2.63 17.75
CA ALA A 64 1.30 2.86 18.96
C ALA A 64 -0.10 2.27 18.78
N VAL A 65 -0.45 1.26 19.59
CA VAL A 65 -1.79 0.66 19.58
C VAL A 65 -2.63 1.36 20.65
N PRO A 66 -3.71 2.07 20.27
CA PRO A 66 -4.57 2.73 21.23
C PRO A 66 -5.24 1.73 22.20
N PRO A 67 -5.73 2.20 23.35
CA PRO A 67 -6.63 1.43 24.22
C PRO A 67 -7.88 0.97 23.47
N ALA A 68 -8.56 -0.05 24.01
CA ALA A 68 -9.72 -0.71 23.38
C ALA A 68 -10.93 0.22 23.12
N ASP A 69 -11.05 1.31 23.88
CA ASP A 69 -12.10 2.33 23.74
C ASP A 69 -11.85 3.31 22.59
N LYS A 70 -10.63 3.33 22.02
CA LYS A 70 -10.23 4.24 20.94
C LYS A 70 -10.18 3.56 19.58
N PRO A 71 -10.30 4.31 18.47
CA PRO A 71 -10.28 3.74 17.13
C PRO A 71 -8.89 3.16 16.78
N GLN A 72 -8.83 1.83 16.62
CA GLN A 72 -7.59 1.09 16.34
C GLN A 72 -7.35 0.80 14.86
N THR A 73 -8.31 1.08 13.98
CA THR A 73 -8.28 0.66 12.56
C THR A 73 -6.95 1.00 11.87
N LYS A 74 -6.42 2.21 12.09
CA LYS A 74 -5.14 2.63 11.53
C LYS A 74 -3.93 1.89 12.13
N ALA A 75 -3.95 1.66 13.44
CA ALA A 75 -2.88 0.93 14.12
C ALA A 75 -2.83 -0.53 13.65
N LEU A 76 -3.99 -1.18 13.57
CA LEU A 76 -4.11 -2.55 13.06
C LEU A 76 -3.69 -2.66 11.58
N GLN A 77 -4.07 -1.69 10.74
CA GLN A 77 -3.59 -1.64 9.35
C GLN A 77 -2.08 -1.47 9.26
N ALA A 78 -1.49 -0.62 10.11
CA ALA A 78 -0.04 -0.42 10.14
C ALA A 78 0.70 -1.69 10.59
N LEU A 79 0.21 -2.36 11.65
CA LEU A 79 0.75 -3.65 12.08
C LEU A 79 0.63 -4.70 10.99
N ALA A 80 -0.51 -4.79 10.30
CA ALA A 80 -0.73 -5.74 9.22
C ALA A 80 0.24 -5.51 8.06
N ALA A 81 0.52 -4.25 7.71
CA ALA A 81 1.49 -3.90 6.68
C ALA A 81 2.94 -4.27 7.07
N ILE A 82 3.27 -4.27 8.36
CA ILE A 82 4.60 -4.67 8.86
C ILE A 82 4.71 -6.20 8.93
N ALA A 83 3.67 -6.89 9.40
CA ALA A 83 3.61 -8.34 9.48
C ALA A 83 3.67 -8.98 8.09
N ASN A 84 2.91 -8.43 7.14
CA ASN A 84 2.81 -8.90 5.76
C ASN A 84 3.20 -7.77 4.80
N PRO A 85 4.51 -7.49 4.64
CA PRO A 85 4.95 -6.48 3.69
C PRO A 85 4.55 -6.92 2.28
N ALA A 86 3.69 -6.14 1.64
CA ALA A 86 3.36 -6.36 0.24
C ALA A 86 4.66 -6.38 -0.58
N PRO A 87 4.80 -7.28 -1.57
CA PRO A 87 5.94 -7.24 -2.46
C PRO A 87 6.00 -5.83 -3.06
N LYS A 88 7.14 -5.15 -2.91
CA LYS A 88 7.33 -3.82 -3.49
C LYS A 88 7.01 -3.95 -4.97
N ALA A 89 6.02 -3.19 -5.44
CA ALA A 89 5.68 -3.14 -6.86
C ALA A 89 6.94 -2.71 -7.61
N THR A 90 7.64 -3.67 -8.21
CA THR A 90 8.69 -3.37 -9.17
C THR A 90 7.98 -2.70 -10.32
N LYS A 91 8.26 -1.40 -10.53
CA LYS A 91 7.86 -0.79 -11.79
C LYS A 91 8.51 -1.65 -12.86
N PRO A 92 7.75 -2.19 -13.84
CA PRO A 92 8.39 -2.85 -14.96
C PRO A 92 9.36 -1.83 -15.54
N VAL A 93 10.65 -2.18 -15.55
CA VAL A 93 11.67 -1.38 -16.18
C VAL A 93 11.28 -1.37 -17.65
N ALA A 94 10.73 -0.25 -18.12
CA ALA A 94 10.40 -0.11 -19.52
C ALA A 94 11.68 -0.39 -20.33
N PRO A 95 11.60 -1.15 -21.43
CA PRO A 95 12.77 -1.39 -22.27
C PRO A 95 13.38 -0.04 -22.67
N PRO A 96 14.72 0.05 -22.81
CA PRO A 96 15.36 1.28 -23.25
C PRO A 96 14.70 1.76 -24.54
N TRP A 97 14.30 3.03 -24.55
CA TRP A 97 13.48 3.59 -25.61
C TRP A 97 14.30 3.62 -26.91
N ASP A 98 13.94 2.75 -27.86
CA ASP A 98 14.66 2.60 -29.13
C ASP A 98 14.17 3.59 -30.22
N GLY A 99 13.27 4.50 -29.85
CA GLY A 99 12.62 5.47 -30.74
C GLY A 99 11.66 4.87 -31.77
N ARG A 100 11.59 3.53 -31.86
CA ARG A 100 10.80 2.80 -32.86
C ARG A 100 9.59 2.11 -32.26
N ARG A 101 9.55 1.92 -30.94
CA ARG A 101 8.44 1.29 -30.23
C ARG A 101 7.99 2.12 -29.02
N CYS A 102 6.69 2.06 -28.73
CA CYS A 102 6.15 2.67 -27.52
C CYS A 102 6.46 1.80 -26.28
N PRO A 103 6.26 2.30 -25.05
CA PRO A 103 6.51 1.53 -23.82
C PRO A 103 5.72 0.21 -23.72
N GLU A 104 4.59 0.12 -24.43
CA GLU A 104 3.76 -1.08 -24.53
C GLU A 104 4.18 -2.01 -25.70
N GLY A 105 5.26 -1.67 -26.41
CA GLY A 105 5.82 -2.48 -27.51
C GLY A 105 5.26 -2.21 -28.91
N HIS A 106 4.28 -1.32 -29.09
CA HIS A 106 3.73 -1.02 -30.42
C HIS A 106 4.70 -0.21 -31.29
N ALA A 107 4.79 -0.54 -32.58
CA ALA A 107 5.59 0.22 -33.55
C ALA A 107 5.11 1.68 -33.67
N LEU A 108 6.04 2.63 -33.52
CA LEU A 108 5.82 4.05 -33.73
C LEU A 108 6.14 4.40 -35.19
N THR A 109 5.14 4.29 -36.05
CA THR A 109 5.19 4.80 -37.44
C THR A 109 4.56 6.18 -37.52
N GLU A 110 4.76 6.91 -38.62
CA GLU A 110 4.07 8.19 -38.87
C GLU A 110 2.54 8.02 -38.82
N ASP A 111 2.03 6.93 -39.39
CA ASP A 111 0.60 6.58 -39.34
C ASP A 111 0.09 6.22 -37.95
N ASN A 112 0.94 5.65 -37.08
CA ASN A 112 0.56 5.16 -35.76
C ASN A 112 0.95 6.10 -34.61
N THR A 113 1.43 7.32 -34.91
CA THR A 113 1.90 8.27 -33.90
C THR A 113 1.26 9.64 -34.09
N TYR A 114 0.77 10.24 -33.01
CA TYR A 114 0.42 11.66 -32.96
C TYR A 114 1.55 12.39 -32.24
N TRP A 115 2.18 13.35 -32.91
CA TRP A 115 3.23 14.18 -32.31
C TRP A 115 2.61 15.47 -31.81
N SER A 116 2.88 15.83 -30.56
CA SER A 116 2.52 17.13 -29.98
C SER A 116 3.69 17.74 -29.21
N THR A 117 3.74 19.05 -29.12
CA THR A 117 4.74 19.76 -28.34
C THR A 117 4.16 20.10 -26.96
N VAL A 118 4.83 19.68 -25.89
CA VAL A 118 4.43 20.07 -24.53
C VAL A 118 4.98 21.46 -24.19
N LYS A 119 4.48 22.07 -23.11
CA LYS A 119 4.89 23.43 -22.67
C LYS A 119 6.40 23.60 -22.46
N SER A 120 7.12 22.52 -22.12
CA SER A 120 8.58 22.51 -21.99
C SER A 120 9.33 22.50 -23.33
N GLY A 121 8.62 22.55 -24.46
CA GLY A 121 9.21 22.55 -25.81
C GLY A 121 9.55 21.16 -26.35
N HIS A 122 9.50 20.11 -25.53
CA HIS A 122 9.75 18.75 -25.98
C HIS A 122 8.60 18.21 -26.84
N ARG A 123 8.95 17.46 -27.90
CA ARG A 123 7.97 16.68 -28.69
C ARG A 123 7.66 15.38 -27.97
N VAL A 124 6.37 15.13 -27.74
CA VAL A 124 5.86 13.86 -27.21
C VAL A 124 5.07 13.12 -28.29
N GLY A 125 5.38 11.84 -28.47
CA GLY A 125 4.68 10.94 -29.39
C GLY A 125 3.61 10.15 -28.66
N THR A 126 2.36 10.26 -29.09
CA THR A 126 1.25 9.42 -28.61
C THR A 126 0.98 8.30 -29.60
N CYS A 127 1.19 7.05 -29.18
CA CYS A 127 0.84 5.88 -29.98
C CYS A 127 -0.68 5.76 -30.15
N LYS A 128 -1.16 5.83 -31.40
CA LYS A 128 -2.58 5.72 -31.75
C LYS A 128 -3.14 4.34 -31.39
N THR A 129 -2.34 3.29 -31.53
CA THR A 129 -2.71 1.92 -31.11
C THR A 129 -2.95 1.84 -29.61
N CYS A 130 -2.02 2.34 -28.78
CA CYS A 130 -2.23 2.44 -27.33
C CYS A 130 -3.52 3.21 -26.99
N LYS A 131 -3.77 4.34 -27.68
CA LYS A 131 -4.98 5.14 -27.47
C LYS A 131 -6.25 4.37 -27.80
N ARG A 132 -6.28 3.61 -28.89
CA ARG A 132 -7.42 2.75 -29.28
C ARG A 132 -7.67 1.64 -28.26
N ILE A 133 -6.62 0.95 -27.82
CA ILE A 133 -6.71 -0.11 -26.80
C ILE A 133 -7.30 0.46 -25.51
N LYS A 134 -6.74 1.56 -24.99
CA LYS A 134 -7.23 2.23 -23.77
C LYS A 134 -8.68 2.70 -23.91
N SER A 135 -9.06 3.21 -25.09
CA SER A 135 -10.46 3.61 -25.36
C SER A 135 -11.41 2.43 -25.35
N ARG A 136 -11.04 1.29 -25.97
CA ARG A 136 -11.83 0.05 -25.94
C ARG A 136 -11.98 -0.48 -24.52
N GLN A 137 -10.91 -0.51 -23.74
CA GLN A 137 -10.93 -0.92 -22.33
C GLN A 137 -11.89 -0.05 -21.51
N ARG A 138 -11.80 1.29 -21.65
CA ARG A 138 -12.70 2.22 -20.94
C ARG A 138 -14.17 1.99 -21.31
N ARG A 139 -14.49 1.78 -22.59
CA ARG A 139 -15.86 1.46 -23.03
C ARG A 139 -16.35 0.12 -22.51
N ALA A 140 -15.47 -0.89 -22.42
CA ALA A 140 -15.82 -2.19 -21.83
C ALA A 140 -16.12 -2.04 -20.32
N GLN A 141 -15.26 -1.33 -19.59
CA GLN A 141 -15.47 -1.04 -18.15
C GLN A 141 -16.77 -0.27 -17.91
N GLN A 142 -17.06 0.77 -18.70
CA GLN A 142 -18.30 1.53 -18.56
C GLN A 142 -19.54 0.66 -18.82
N ARG A 143 -19.49 -0.22 -19.83
CA ARG A 143 -20.59 -1.16 -20.12
C ARG A 143 -20.81 -2.12 -18.97
N ALA A 144 -19.75 -2.71 -18.42
CA ALA A 144 -19.83 -3.60 -17.26
C ALA A 144 -20.41 -2.87 -16.03
N ALA A 145 -19.97 -1.64 -15.76
CA ALA A 145 -20.51 -0.82 -14.68
C ALA A 145 -22.00 -0.51 -14.86
N ASN A 146 -22.42 -0.14 -16.07
CA ASN A 146 -23.83 0.13 -16.38
C ASN A 146 -24.69 -1.14 -16.23
N GLN A 147 -24.18 -2.29 -16.67
CA GLN A 147 -24.86 -3.57 -16.51
C GLN A 147 -25.03 -3.93 -15.04
N ALA A 148 -23.96 -3.86 -14.24
CA ALA A 148 -24.02 -4.12 -12.80
C ALA A 148 -25.00 -3.18 -12.08
N ALA A 149 -25.05 -1.90 -12.46
CA ALA A 149 -26.00 -0.94 -11.91
C ALA A 149 -27.45 -1.28 -12.28
N ASN A 150 -27.70 -1.75 -13.51
CA ASN A 150 -29.02 -2.19 -13.93
C ASN A 150 -29.47 -3.45 -13.16
N ASP A 151 -28.60 -4.44 -13.07
CA ASP A 151 -28.86 -5.69 -12.34
C ASP A 151 -29.17 -5.42 -10.85
N ALA A 152 -28.44 -4.49 -10.22
CA ALA A 152 -28.70 -4.07 -8.84
C ALA A 152 -30.08 -3.39 -8.68
N ARG A 153 -30.50 -2.58 -9.66
CA ARG A 153 -31.84 -1.95 -9.66
C ARG A 153 -32.95 -2.99 -9.80
N LEU A 154 -32.78 -3.96 -10.69
CA LEU A 154 -33.73 -5.06 -10.87
C LEU A 154 -33.87 -5.91 -9.60
N ARG A 155 -32.76 -6.25 -8.94
CA ARG A 155 -32.79 -6.98 -7.66
C ARG A 155 -33.54 -6.21 -6.57
N LYS A 156 -33.29 -4.91 -6.46
CA LYS A 156 -33.98 -4.05 -5.48
C LYS A 156 -35.49 -3.92 -5.77
N ALA A 157 -35.90 -3.97 -7.04
CA ALA A 157 -37.31 -3.94 -7.41
C ALA A 157 -38.03 -5.28 -7.19
N ALA A 158 -37.28 -6.39 -7.06
CA ALA A 158 -37.80 -7.72 -6.80
C ALA A 158 -37.82 -8.09 -5.30
N SER A 159 -37.42 -7.17 -4.41
CA SER A 159 -37.45 -7.28 -2.95
C SER A 159 -38.51 -6.32 -2.40
#